data_AF-A0A3E0A149-F1
#
_entry.id   AF-A0A3E0A149-F1
#
_cell.length_a   1.000
_cell.length_b   1.000
_cell.length_c   1.000
_cell.angle_alpha   90.00
_cell.angle_beta   90.00
_cell.angle_gamma   90.00
#
_symmetry.space_group_name_H-M   'P 1'
#
loop_
_entity.id
_entity.type
_entity.pdbx_description
1 polymer ?
#
loop_
_entity_poly.entity_id
_entity_poly.type
_entity_poly.pdbx_seq_one_letter_code
_entity_poly.pdbx_strand_id
1 'polypeptide(L)'
;MPAPDLTAATLRANPAYELVPFAQLPPGEQRALHALTRDADFYGILRPRDAASRLGVKSVCRETALLFDTLREPGGLPGYLRPASEEVCAELWRLLLDGVLELRVDDGYVSGPAAHGMAAASGDPPATGRIARLSVAAVRYGQALELSNTRRLSEKLYSYGRQPLSPHWIRTLGDPDLVARHLGLHRGVPHREWIAAAGGTGPDPWLRWARRGAPAHGAGLAKLYVSVVCADVGSALRVTAALAAGSSAAFLKVGGDPAALLRPDKLMVYFWNLDDLREFACALSGELAGCGVQGVPFTAELAGDGLLSWGMDPPPDESVPAWLGQESWRLWITNRLAVALTGARAAAEPWLFALDRLRLDGVDTGSWTPIGAGAAQ
;
A
#
# COMPACT_ATOMS: atom_id res chain seq x y z
N MET A 1 -11.15 13.56 -0.65
CA MET A 1 -12.49 14.13 -0.90
C MET A 1 -13.32 13.90 0.34
N PRO A 2 -14.16 14.85 0.76
CA PRO A 2 -15.14 14.57 1.80
C PRO A 2 -16.05 13.43 1.34
N ALA A 3 -16.38 12.51 2.24
CA ALA A 3 -17.38 11.50 1.96
C ALA A 3 -18.72 12.18 1.64
N PRO A 4 -19.56 11.62 0.75
CA PRO A 4 -20.87 12.19 0.50
C PRO A 4 -21.68 12.22 1.80
N ASP A 5 -22.49 13.26 1.98
CA ASP A 5 -23.41 13.33 3.11
C ASP A 5 -24.54 12.30 2.91
N LEU A 6 -24.54 11.27 3.76
CA LEU A 6 -25.53 10.19 3.76
C LEU A 6 -26.61 10.38 4.83
N THR A 7 -26.64 11.50 5.55
CA THR A 7 -27.55 11.71 6.70
C THR A 7 -29.02 11.69 6.31
N ALA A 8 -29.35 12.18 5.11
CA ALA A 8 -30.70 12.19 4.55
C ALA A 8 -31.01 10.95 3.68
N ALA A 9 -30.04 10.06 3.48
CA ALA A 9 -30.20 8.89 2.64
C ALA A 9 -31.06 7.80 3.31
N THR A 10 -31.75 7.01 2.48
CA THR A 10 -32.34 5.74 2.92
C THR A 10 -31.34 4.62 2.68
N LEU A 11 -30.91 3.98 3.76
CA LEU A 11 -29.92 2.90 3.76
C LEU A 11 -30.58 1.58 4.16
N ARG A 12 -29.95 0.47 3.80
CA ARG A 12 -30.19 -0.85 4.42
C ARG A 12 -28.90 -1.65 4.52
N ALA A 13 -28.87 -2.65 5.38
CA ALA A 13 -27.87 -3.70 5.37
C ALA A 13 -28.01 -4.56 4.10
N ASN A 14 -26.91 -4.92 3.47
CA ASN A 14 -26.93 -5.72 2.26
C ASN A 14 -27.48 -7.14 2.57
N PRO A 15 -28.64 -7.53 2.01
CA PRO A 15 -29.29 -8.80 2.33
C PRO A 15 -28.49 -10.03 1.86
N ALA A 16 -27.51 -9.85 0.96
CA ALA A 16 -26.62 -10.91 0.51
C ALA A 16 -25.59 -11.32 1.57
N TYR A 17 -25.45 -10.55 2.65
CA TYR A 17 -24.64 -10.89 3.80
C TYR A 17 -25.47 -11.54 4.92
N GLU A 18 -24.80 -12.39 5.70
CA GLU A 18 -25.24 -12.76 7.03
C GLU A 18 -24.18 -12.42 8.07
N LEU A 19 -24.65 -11.86 9.19
CA LEU A 19 -23.85 -11.59 10.37
C LEU A 19 -23.81 -12.83 11.25
N VAL A 20 -22.61 -13.34 11.53
CA VAL A 20 -22.39 -14.50 12.40
C VAL A 20 -21.49 -14.07 13.56
N PRO A 21 -22.02 -14.03 14.81
CA PRO A 21 -21.21 -13.74 15.99
C PRO A 21 -20.09 -14.76 16.15
N PHE A 22 -18.91 -14.34 16.63
CA PHE A 22 -17.75 -15.21 16.76
C PHE A 22 -18.04 -16.50 17.55
N ALA A 23 -18.81 -16.39 18.64
CA ALA A 23 -19.20 -17.52 19.49
C ALA A 23 -20.08 -18.57 18.77
N GLN A 24 -20.70 -18.20 17.64
CA GLN A 24 -21.56 -19.07 16.84
C GLN A 24 -20.83 -19.67 15.62
N LEU A 25 -19.56 -19.30 15.40
CA LEU A 25 -18.77 -19.88 14.32
C LEU A 25 -18.42 -21.36 14.60
N PRO A 26 -18.23 -22.19 13.56
CA PRO A 26 -17.70 -23.54 13.74
C PRO A 26 -16.33 -23.52 14.46
N PRO A 27 -15.99 -24.54 15.29
CA PRO A 27 -14.74 -24.54 16.05
C PRO A 27 -13.46 -24.39 15.20
N GLY A 28 -13.48 -24.86 13.96
CA GLY A 28 -12.37 -24.68 13.01
C GLY A 28 -12.16 -23.21 12.62
N GLU A 29 -13.25 -22.50 12.35
CA GLU A 29 -13.22 -21.07 12.02
C GLU A 29 -12.88 -20.22 13.24
N GLN A 30 -13.42 -20.55 14.42
CA GLN A 30 -13.03 -19.88 15.66
C GLN A 30 -11.53 -19.95 15.92
N ARG A 31 -10.91 -21.12 15.70
CA ARG A 31 -9.45 -21.27 15.81
C ARG A 31 -8.71 -20.43 14.78
N ALA A 32 -9.17 -20.41 13.53
CA ALA A 32 -8.55 -19.62 12.46
C ALA A 32 -8.62 -18.11 12.72
N LEU A 33 -9.70 -17.65 13.36
CA LEU A 33 -9.98 -16.23 13.61
C LEU A 33 -9.69 -15.79 15.05
N HIS A 34 -9.15 -16.67 15.90
CA HIS A 34 -8.90 -16.38 17.31
C HIS A 34 -8.00 -15.15 17.51
N ALA A 35 -7.11 -14.82 16.58
CA ALA A 35 -6.27 -13.63 16.70
C ALA A 35 -7.08 -12.32 16.72
N LEU A 36 -8.25 -12.29 16.07
CA LEU A 36 -9.13 -11.13 16.02
C LEU A 36 -9.79 -10.83 17.38
N THR A 37 -9.87 -11.78 18.29
CA THR A 37 -10.47 -11.57 19.63
C THR A 37 -9.58 -10.74 20.57
N ARG A 38 -8.36 -10.40 20.13
CA ARG A 38 -7.51 -9.41 20.81
C ARG A 38 -8.07 -8.00 20.72
N ASP A 39 -8.78 -7.71 19.64
CA ASP A 39 -9.57 -6.49 19.53
C ASP A 39 -10.80 -6.64 20.43
N ALA A 40 -10.87 -5.78 21.46
CA ALA A 40 -11.95 -5.81 22.42
C ALA A 40 -13.31 -5.55 21.77
N ASP A 41 -13.36 -4.88 20.61
CA ASP A 41 -14.59 -4.55 19.90
C ASP A 41 -14.96 -5.55 18.80
N PHE A 42 -14.14 -6.56 18.56
CA PHE A 42 -14.47 -7.63 17.61
C PHE A 42 -15.75 -8.37 18.04
N TYR A 43 -16.72 -8.46 17.13
CA TYR A 43 -18.01 -9.10 17.37
C TYR A 43 -18.15 -10.44 16.63
N GLY A 44 -17.78 -10.47 15.35
CA GLY A 44 -17.98 -11.63 14.49
C GLY A 44 -17.61 -11.35 13.04
N ILE A 45 -18.25 -12.05 12.11
CA ILE A 45 -18.00 -11.89 10.67
C ILE A 45 -19.30 -11.63 9.90
N LEU A 46 -19.18 -10.88 8.80
CA LEU A 46 -20.14 -10.90 7.70
C LEU A 46 -19.64 -11.89 6.66
N ARG A 47 -20.45 -12.90 6.34
CA ARG A 47 -20.15 -13.84 5.25
C ARG A 47 -21.25 -13.82 4.19
N PRO A 48 -20.92 -13.98 2.91
CA PRO A 48 -21.94 -14.06 1.86
C PRO A 48 -22.86 -15.25 2.11
N ARG A 49 -24.17 -15.05 1.94
CA ARG A 49 -25.18 -16.14 2.02
C ARG A 49 -25.06 -17.11 0.84
N ASP A 50 -24.68 -16.58 -0.32
CA ASP A 50 -24.47 -17.37 -1.54
C ASP A 50 -22.96 -17.52 -1.79
N ALA A 51 -22.49 -18.75 -1.89
CA ALA A 51 -21.10 -19.07 -2.21
C ALA A 51 -20.69 -18.64 -3.63
N ALA A 52 -21.65 -18.45 -4.54
CA ALA A 52 -21.41 -17.91 -5.88
C ALA A 52 -21.31 -16.37 -5.91
N SER A 53 -21.59 -15.70 -4.78
CA SER A 53 -21.46 -14.26 -4.67
C SER A 53 -20.00 -13.81 -4.80
N ARG A 54 -19.80 -12.62 -5.37
CA ARG A 54 -18.48 -11.97 -5.44
C ARG A 54 -18.09 -11.26 -4.14
N LEU A 55 -18.97 -11.25 -3.16
CA LEU A 55 -18.74 -10.65 -1.86
C LEU A 55 -17.70 -11.45 -1.07
N GLY A 56 -16.83 -10.75 -0.35
CA GLY A 56 -15.83 -11.37 0.53
C GLY A 56 -16.33 -11.49 1.98
N VAL A 57 -15.71 -12.36 2.77
CA VAL A 57 -15.90 -12.40 4.22
C VAL A 57 -15.25 -11.17 4.85
N LYS A 58 -15.91 -10.55 5.84
CA LYS A 58 -15.41 -9.37 6.55
C LYS A 58 -15.49 -9.60 8.06
N SER A 59 -14.48 -9.18 8.81
CA SER A 59 -14.61 -9.02 10.26
C SER A 59 -15.47 -7.79 10.57
N VAL A 60 -16.21 -7.84 11.67
CA VAL A 60 -17.03 -6.70 12.12
C VAL A 60 -16.85 -6.44 13.61
N CYS A 61 -16.80 -5.16 13.96
CA CYS A 61 -16.87 -4.71 15.34
C CYS A 61 -18.32 -4.65 15.84
N ARG A 62 -18.51 -4.44 17.15
CA ARG A 62 -19.83 -4.32 17.80
C ARG A 62 -20.69 -3.22 17.19
N GLU A 63 -20.12 -2.07 16.89
CA GLU A 63 -20.87 -0.93 16.35
C GLU A 63 -21.38 -1.22 14.93
N THR A 64 -20.53 -1.78 14.07
CA THR A 64 -20.93 -2.21 12.73
C THR A 64 -21.97 -3.33 12.78
N ALA A 65 -21.87 -4.26 13.72
CA ALA A 65 -22.88 -5.29 13.94
C ALA A 65 -24.23 -4.71 14.35
N LEU A 66 -24.26 -3.77 15.31
CA LEU A 66 -25.47 -3.07 15.72
C LEU A 66 -26.10 -2.28 14.56
N LEU A 67 -25.27 -1.59 13.76
CA LEU A 67 -25.73 -0.87 12.58
C LEU A 67 -26.33 -1.81 11.53
N PHE A 68 -25.66 -2.93 11.26
CA PHE A 68 -26.14 -3.94 10.33
C PHE A 68 -27.49 -4.51 10.77
N ASP A 69 -27.66 -4.84 12.04
CA ASP A 69 -28.93 -5.33 12.59
C ASP A 69 -30.04 -4.25 12.57
N THR A 70 -29.69 -3.00 12.89
CA THR A 70 -30.64 -1.88 12.90
C THR A 70 -31.16 -1.57 11.49
N LEU A 71 -30.29 -1.69 10.47
CA LEU A 71 -30.62 -1.40 9.07
C LEU A 71 -31.06 -2.63 8.27
N ARG A 72 -31.46 -3.72 8.92
CA ARG A 72 -32.03 -4.89 8.21
C ARG A 72 -33.24 -4.51 7.36
N GLU A 73 -34.05 -3.59 7.87
CA GLU A 73 -35.11 -2.94 7.11
C GLU A 73 -34.64 -1.57 6.60
N PRO A 74 -35.10 -1.16 5.41
CA PRO A 74 -34.82 0.18 4.88
C PRO A 74 -35.17 1.31 5.83
N GLY A 75 -34.24 2.22 6.08
CA GLY A 75 -34.48 3.36 6.95
C GLY A 75 -33.44 4.47 6.80
N GLY A 76 -33.71 5.61 7.43
CA GLY A 76 -32.72 6.67 7.59
C GLY A 76 -31.66 6.31 8.64
N LEU A 77 -30.68 7.21 8.82
CA LEU A 77 -29.60 7.01 9.79
C LEU A 77 -30.15 6.79 11.22
N PRO A 78 -29.74 5.72 11.94
CA PRO A 78 -30.19 5.46 13.31
C PRO A 78 -29.89 6.60 14.29
N GLY A 79 -30.73 6.75 15.33
CA GLY A 79 -30.63 7.86 16.28
C GLY A 79 -29.29 7.95 17.02
N TYR A 80 -28.64 6.81 17.32
CA TYR A 80 -27.36 6.78 18.02
C TYR A 80 -26.16 7.24 17.18
N LEU A 81 -26.35 7.41 15.86
CA LEU A 81 -25.36 8.00 14.95
C LEU A 81 -25.65 9.48 14.64
N ARG A 82 -26.63 10.10 15.32
CA ARG A 82 -27.01 11.51 15.10
C ARG A 82 -26.57 12.42 16.26
N PRO A 83 -26.08 13.64 15.96
CA PRO A 83 -25.74 14.14 14.62
C PRO A 83 -24.51 13.42 14.05
N ALA A 84 -24.48 13.18 12.74
CA ALA A 84 -23.35 12.51 12.12
C ALA A 84 -22.16 13.47 12.02
N SER A 85 -21.01 13.05 12.55
CA SER A 85 -19.73 13.72 12.29
C SER A 85 -19.21 13.37 10.89
N GLU A 86 -18.18 14.08 10.43
CA GLU A 86 -17.47 13.72 9.18
C GLU A 86 -16.89 12.29 9.25
N GLU A 87 -16.43 11.86 10.41
CA GLU A 87 -15.92 10.50 10.66
C GLU A 87 -17.03 9.46 10.49
N VAL A 88 -18.24 9.71 11.02
CA VAL A 88 -19.40 8.83 10.84
C VAL A 88 -19.77 8.74 9.36
N CYS A 89 -19.80 9.87 8.63
CA CYS A 89 -20.08 9.87 7.19
C CYS A 89 -19.01 9.09 6.40
N ALA A 90 -17.73 9.25 6.74
CA ALA A 90 -16.65 8.49 6.12
C ALA A 90 -16.77 6.99 6.37
N GLU A 91 -17.15 6.57 7.59
CA GLU A 91 -17.34 5.16 7.92
C GLU A 91 -18.57 4.58 7.20
N LEU A 92 -19.69 5.29 7.16
CA LEU A 92 -20.87 4.87 6.39
C LEU A 92 -20.54 4.71 4.91
N TRP A 93 -19.77 5.65 4.35
CA TRP A 93 -19.32 5.56 2.97
C TRP A 93 -18.40 4.36 2.75
N ARG A 94 -17.48 4.08 3.69
CA ARG A 94 -16.63 2.89 3.66
C ARG A 94 -17.47 1.61 3.63
N LEU A 95 -18.46 1.49 4.52
CA LEU A 95 -19.36 0.34 4.57
C LEU A 95 -20.19 0.19 3.29
N LEU A 96 -20.62 1.30 2.68
CA LEU A 96 -21.31 1.29 1.39
C LEU A 96 -20.40 0.81 0.25
N LEU A 97 -19.17 1.35 0.16
CA LEU A 97 -18.19 0.94 -0.85
C LEU A 97 -17.71 -0.51 -0.68
N ASP A 98 -17.76 -1.02 0.55
CA ASP A 98 -17.45 -2.40 0.87
C ASP A 98 -18.60 -3.37 0.59
N GLY A 99 -19.77 -2.88 0.20
CA GLY A 99 -20.95 -3.69 -0.05
C GLY A 99 -21.67 -4.16 1.21
N VAL A 100 -21.31 -3.64 2.39
CA VAL A 100 -21.96 -3.99 3.66
C VAL A 100 -23.32 -3.30 3.79
N LEU A 101 -23.37 -2.04 3.40
CA LEU A 101 -24.60 -1.26 3.29
C LEU A 101 -25.00 -1.10 1.82
N GLU A 102 -26.28 -0.82 1.60
CA GLU A 102 -26.83 -0.42 0.31
C GLU A 102 -27.59 0.90 0.44
N LEU A 103 -27.48 1.73 -0.60
CA LEU A 103 -28.14 3.01 -0.76
C LEU A 103 -29.38 2.85 -1.63
N ARG A 104 -30.52 3.39 -1.18
CA ARG A 104 -31.74 3.45 -1.99
C ARG A 104 -31.54 4.44 -3.15
N VAL A 105 -31.91 3.99 -4.34
CA VAL A 105 -32.00 4.78 -5.58
C VAL A 105 -33.36 4.52 -6.21
N ASP A 106 -33.72 5.26 -7.27
CA ASP A 106 -35.08 5.24 -7.87
C ASP A 106 -35.60 3.80 -8.09
N ASP A 107 -34.79 2.95 -8.73
CA ASP A 107 -35.19 1.59 -9.10
C ASP A 107 -34.56 0.48 -8.22
N GLY A 108 -34.16 0.79 -6.99
CA GLY A 108 -33.72 -0.23 -6.04
C GLY A 108 -32.57 0.17 -5.15
N TYR A 109 -31.57 -0.70 -5.05
CA TYR A 109 -30.48 -0.56 -4.09
C TYR A 109 -29.13 -0.78 -4.76
N VAL A 110 -28.18 0.10 -4.44
CA VAL A 110 -26.83 0.05 -4.96
C VAL A 110 -25.82 0.02 -3.82
N SER A 111 -24.69 -0.64 -4.05
CA SER A 111 -23.55 -0.65 -3.16
C SER A 111 -22.25 -0.72 -3.96
N GLY A 112 -21.12 -0.59 -3.27
CA GLY A 112 -19.81 -0.78 -3.87
C GLY A 112 -19.54 0.17 -5.04
N PRO A 113 -18.97 -0.34 -6.15
CA PRO A 113 -18.65 0.47 -7.32
C PRO A 113 -19.87 1.15 -7.97
N ALA A 114 -21.06 0.55 -7.86
CA ALA A 114 -22.28 1.15 -8.40
C ALA A 114 -22.69 2.40 -7.60
N ALA A 115 -22.60 2.33 -6.26
CA ALA A 115 -22.86 3.48 -5.41
C ALA A 115 -21.81 4.60 -5.59
N HIS A 116 -20.53 4.22 -5.76
CA HIS A 116 -19.45 5.16 -6.05
C HIS A 116 -19.71 6.00 -7.31
N GLY A 117 -20.13 5.36 -8.41
CA GLY A 117 -20.42 6.04 -9.66
C GLY A 117 -21.54 7.09 -9.58
N MET A 118 -22.41 7.02 -8.57
CA MET A 118 -23.48 7.99 -8.34
C MET A 118 -23.04 9.19 -7.50
N ALA A 119 -22.11 8.99 -6.58
CA ALA A 119 -21.57 10.06 -5.74
C ALA A 119 -20.43 10.83 -6.42
N ALA A 120 -19.79 10.24 -7.45
CA ALA A 120 -18.66 10.82 -8.15
C ALA A 120 -19.05 12.00 -9.05
N ALA A 121 -19.39 13.14 -8.44
CA ALA A 121 -19.42 14.45 -9.07
C ALA A 121 -18.18 15.24 -8.63
N SER A 122 -16.98 14.76 -8.95
CA SER A 122 -15.73 15.48 -8.65
C SER A 122 -14.58 14.97 -9.52
N GLY A 123 -13.87 15.90 -10.16
CA GLY A 123 -12.73 15.60 -11.02
C GLY A 123 -11.55 14.99 -10.26
N ASP A 124 -10.69 14.32 -11.01
CA ASP A 124 -9.44 13.74 -10.51
C ASP A 124 -8.61 14.84 -9.82
N PRO A 125 -8.24 14.72 -8.53
CA PRO A 125 -7.29 15.66 -7.95
C PRO A 125 -5.99 15.56 -8.76
N PRO A 126 -5.42 16.69 -9.21
CA PRO A 126 -4.27 16.65 -10.09
C PRO A 126 -3.12 15.93 -9.39
N ALA A 127 -2.62 14.86 -10.00
CA ALA A 127 -1.44 14.16 -9.52
C ALA A 127 -0.26 15.16 -9.44
N THR A 128 0.12 15.53 -8.21
CA THR A 128 1.21 16.46 -7.96
C THR A 128 2.52 15.71 -8.04
N GLY A 129 3.33 15.98 -9.06
CA GLY A 129 4.65 15.38 -9.23
C GLY A 129 4.70 14.14 -10.14
N ARG A 130 5.91 13.67 -10.42
CA ARG A 130 6.14 12.54 -11.35
C ARG A 130 5.69 11.22 -10.75
N ILE A 131 5.93 10.99 -9.45
CA ILE A 131 5.57 9.74 -8.80
C ILE A 131 4.06 9.58 -8.74
N ALA A 132 3.32 10.63 -8.39
CA ALA A 132 1.86 10.58 -8.37
C ALA A 132 1.29 10.19 -9.75
N ARG A 133 1.84 10.77 -10.83
CA ARG A 133 1.46 10.42 -12.20
C ARG A 133 1.80 8.96 -12.54
N LEU A 134 2.98 8.47 -12.15
CA LEU A 134 3.37 7.07 -12.34
C LEU A 134 2.45 6.10 -11.59
N SER A 135 2.05 6.45 -10.37
CA SER A 135 1.15 5.63 -9.56
C SER A 135 -0.25 5.56 -10.18
N VAL A 136 -0.82 6.69 -10.63
CA VAL A 136 -2.11 6.70 -11.36
C VAL A 136 -2.00 5.89 -12.66
N ALA A 137 -0.90 6.06 -13.41
CA ALA A 137 -0.65 5.26 -14.62
C ALA A 137 -0.55 3.76 -14.32
N ALA A 138 0.03 3.39 -13.17
CA ALA A 138 0.10 2.01 -12.71
C ALA A 138 -1.30 1.44 -12.38
N VAL A 139 -2.18 2.21 -11.72
CA VAL A 139 -3.56 1.78 -11.43
C VAL A 139 -4.34 1.57 -12.74
N ARG A 140 -4.25 2.52 -13.68
CA ARG A 140 -4.89 2.41 -15.00
C ARG A 140 -4.34 1.23 -15.82
N TYR A 141 -3.03 0.97 -15.74
CA TYR A 141 -2.43 -0.23 -16.29
C TYR A 141 -3.03 -1.50 -15.67
N GLY A 142 -3.18 -1.55 -14.35
CA GLY A 142 -3.80 -2.66 -13.65
C GLY A 142 -5.23 -2.95 -14.14
N GLN A 143 -6.04 -1.90 -14.32
CA GLN A 143 -7.37 -2.01 -14.91
C GLN A 143 -7.32 -2.61 -16.33
N ALA A 144 -6.42 -2.09 -17.19
CA ALA A 144 -6.31 -2.51 -18.58
C ALA A 144 -5.85 -3.98 -18.76
N LEU A 145 -5.24 -4.60 -17.74
CA LEU A 145 -4.88 -6.01 -17.78
C LEU A 145 -6.07 -6.96 -17.63
N GLU A 146 -7.20 -6.47 -17.12
CA GLU A 146 -8.43 -7.24 -16.90
C GLU A 146 -8.25 -8.56 -16.12
N LEU A 147 -7.27 -8.61 -15.23
CA LEU A 147 -7.00 -9.79 -14.41
C LEU A 147 -8.06 -9.94 -13.33
N SER A 148 -8.68 -11.12 -13.25
CA SER A 148 -9.60 -11.47 -12.16
C SER A 148 -8.89 -12.01 -10.91
N ASN A 149 -7.61 -12.40 -11.04
CA ASN A 149 -6.82 -12.89 -9.93
C ASN A 149 -6.13 -11.73 -9.20
N THR A 150 -6.66 -11.38 -8.02
CA THR A 150 -6.16 -10.28 -7.18
C THR A 150 -4.67 -10.38 -6.86
N ARG A 151 -4.16 -11.58 -6.57
CA ARG A 151 -2.73 -11.78 -6.28
C ARG A 151 -1.87 -11.45 -7.50
N ARG A 152 -2.22 -11.98 -8.67
CA ARG A 152 -1.49 -11.69 -9.91
C ARG A 152 -1.57 -10.20 -10.28
N LEU A 153 -2.71 -9.56 -10.05
CA LEU A 153 -2.88 -8.13 -10.28
C LEU A 153 -1.99 -7.30 -9.34
N SER A 154 -1.95 -7.63 -8.04
CA SER A 154 -1.04 -6.99 -7.08
C SER A 154 0.43 -7.15 -7.49
N GLU A 155 0.85 -8.36 -7.88
CA GLU A 155 2.20 -8.62 -8.38
C GLU A 155 2.56 -7.76 -9.61
N LYS A 156 1.59 -7.54 -10.52
CA LYS A 156 1.76 -6.69 -11.71
C LYS A 156 1.83 -5.21 -11.36
N LEU A 157 0.97 -4.72 -10.46
CA LEU A 157 1.01 -3.34 -9.95
C LEU A 157 2.34 -3.07 -9.24
N TYR A 158 2.76 -3.96 -8.34
CA TYR A 158 4.01 -3.83 -7.59
C TYR A 158 5.24 -3.80 -8.50
N SER A 159 5.19 -4.56 -9.59
CA SER A 159 6.24 -4.63 -10.62
C SER A 159 6.13 -3.54 -11.68
N TYR A 160 5.15 -2.64 -11.61
CA TYR A 160 5.02 -1.54 -12.58
C TYR A 160 6.28 -0.68 -12.60
N GLY A 161 6.71 -0.28 -13.80
CA GLY A 161 7.95 0.47 -13.99
C GLY A 161 9.22 -0.38 -13.96
N ARG A 162 9.16 -1.72 -13.80
CA ARG A 162 10.33 -2.60 -13.92
C ARG A 162 10.89 -2.56 -15.35
N GLN A 163 12.21 -2.43 -15.48
CA GLN A 163 12.89 -2.52 -16.77
C GLN A 163 12.88 -3.97 -17.30
N PRO A 164 12.66 -4.19 -18.61
CA PRO A 164 12.74 -5.53 -19.18
C PRO A 164 14.13 -6.14 -19.01
N LEU A 165 14.19 -7.44 -18.71
CA LEU A 165 15.44 -8.21 -18.73
C LEU A 165 15.88 -8.43 -20.19
N SER A 166 16.60 -7.45 -20.73
CA SER A 166 17.10 -7.48 -22.10
C SER A 166 18.38 -8.32 -22.22
N PRO A 167 18.78 -8.74 -23.44
CA PRO A 167 20.07 -9.40 -23.64
C PRO A 167 21.28 -8.59 -23.14
N HIS A 168 21.18 -7.26 -23.15
CA HIS A 168 22.19 -6.39 -22.54
C HIS A 168 22.30 -6.66 -21.03
N TRP A 169 21.17 -6.66 -20.31
CA TRP A 169 21.17 -6.91 -18.86
C TRP A 169 21.56 -8.33 -18.48
N ILE A 170 21.24 -9.32 -19.31
CA ILE A 170 21.72 -10.70 -19.11
C ILE A 170 23.25 -10.75 -19.16
N ARG A 171 23.90 -10.03 -20.09
CA ARG A 171 25.36 -9.98 -20.17
C ARG A 171 26.00 -9.16 -19.06
N THR A 172 25.31 -8.12 -18.56
CA THR A 172 25.84 -7.23 -17.52
C THR A 172 25.62 -7.76 -16.11
N LEU A 173 24.58 -8.57 -15.88
CA LEU A 173 24.13 -8.99 -14.54
C LEU A 173 23.96 -10.52 -14.40
N GLY A 174 24.34 -11.30 -15.40
CA GLY A 174 23.99 -12.73 -15.54
C GLY A 174 24.50 -13.66 -14.44
N ASP A 175 25.42 -13.21 -13.60
CA ASP A 175 25.93 -13.94 -12.44
C ASP A 175 26.27 -12.97 -11.28
N PRO A 176 26.50 -13.49 -10.05
CA PRO A 176 26.78 -12.67 -8.88
C PRO A 176 28.03 -11.77 -8.98
N ASP A 177 29.09 -12.19 -9.69
CA ASP A 177 30.33 -11.40 -9.82
C ASP A 177 30.12 -10.21 -10.77
N LEU A 178 29.35 -10.43 -11.83
CA LEU A 178 28.91 -9.37 -12.74
C LEU A 178 28.03 -8.34 -12.03
N VAL A 179 27.11 -8.80 -11.17
CA VAL A 179 26.31 -7.91 -10.30
C VAL A 179 27.22 -7.09 -9.37
N ALA A 180 28.16 -7.73 -8.66
CA ALA A 180 29.08 -7.03 -7.77
C ALA A 180 29.93 -5.99 -8.51
N ARG A 181 30.40 -6.32 -9.72
CA ARG A 181 31.14 -5.39 -10.58
C ARG A 181 30.28 -4.22 -11.04
N HIS A 182 29.05 -4.47 -11.49
CA HIS A 182 28.09 -3.44 -11.91
C HIS A 182 27.77 -2.47 -10.76
N LEU A 183 27.64 -3.00 -9.54
CA LEU A 183 27.43 -2.20 -8.33
C LEU A 183 28.68 -1.49 -7.80
N GLY A 184 29.87 -1.80 -8.35
CA GLY A 184 31.14 -1.27 -7.86
C GLY A 184 31.49 -1.72 -6.44
N LEU A 185 31.06 -2.90 -6.04
CA LEU A 185 31.31 -3.44 -4.70
C LEU A 185 32.73 -4.02 -4.60
N HIS A 186 33.60 -3.38 -3.83
CA HIS A 186 34.91 -3.92 -3.48
C HIS A 186 34.80 -4.70 -2.17
N ARG A 187 35.14 -6.00 -2.17
CA ARG A 187 35.01 -6.91 -1.01
C ARG A 187 33.58 -7.02 -0.45
N GLY A 188 32.56 -6.78 -1.27
CA GLY A 188 31.15 -6.97 -0.90
C GLY A 188 30.55 -5.90 0.02
N VAL A 189 31.25 -4.78 0.27
CA VAL A 189 30.73 -3.65 1.06
C VAL A 189 30.82 -2.35 0.27
N PRO A 190 29.82 -1.45 0.39
CA PRO A 190 29.80 -0.20 -0.37
C PRO A 190 30.64 0.90 0.28
N HIS A 191 30.84 0.86 1.60
CA HIS A 191 31.68 1.80 2.35
C HIS A 191 32.07 1.19 3.72
N ARG A 192 33.20 1.62 4.32
CA ARG A 192 33.84 0.97 5.50
C ARG A 192 33.00 0.96 6.79
N GLU A 193 32.06 1.89 6.90
CA GLU A 193 31.14 2.03 8.05
C GLU A 193 29.98 1.02 8.01
N TRP A 194 29.82 0.30 6.90
CA TRP A 194 28.78 -0.69 6.69
C TRP A 194 29.32 -2.10 6.89
N ILE A 195 28.49 -2.95 7.49
CA ILE A 195 28.75 -4.38 7.64
C ILE A 195 27.63 -5.14 6.94
N ALA A 196 27.98 -6.18 6.19
CA ALA A 196 27.00 -7.05 5.55
C ALA A 196 26.06 -7.63 6.61
N ALA A 197 24.75 -7.42 6.41
CA ALA A 197 23.73 -8.01 7.26
C ALA A 197 23.38 -9.39 6.69
N ALA A 198 23.24 -10.40 7.56
CA ALA A 198 22.83 -11.72 7.14
C ALA A 198 21.46 -11.66 6.44
N GLY A 199 21.36 -12.34 5.30
CA GLY A 199 20.06 -12.62 4.68
C GLY A 199 19.26 -13.63 5.51
N GLY A 200 17.97 -13.76 5.21
CA GLY A 200 17.17 -14.84 5.76
C GLY A 200 17.67 -16.23 5.31
N THR A 201 17.01 -17.30 5.76
CA THR A 201 17.39 -18.71 5.51
C THR A 201 17.16 -19.20 4.06
N GLY A 202 17.15 -18.31 3.07
CA GLY A 202 16.91 -18.62 1.66
C GLY A 202 17.60 -17.64 0.71
N PRO A 203 17.47 -17.81 -0.62
CA PRO A 203 18.02 -16.89 -1.61
C PRO A 203 17.35 -15.52 -1.46
N ASP A 204 18.05 -14.59 -0.80
CA ASP A 204 17.61 -13.21 -0.63
C ASP A 204 18.01 -12.43 -1.89
N PRO A 205 17.06 -11.91 -2.70
CA PRO A 205 17.38 -11.16 -3.91
C PRO A 205 17.97 -9.77 -3.61
N TRP A 206 18.37 -9.53 -2.35
CA TRP A 206 18.82 -8.25 -1.85
C TRP A 206 20.14 -8.37 -1.12
N LEU A 207 21.05 -7.45 -1.44
CA LEU A 207 22.22 -7.18 -0.62
C LEU A 207 21.83 -6.16 0.45
N ARG A 208 22.23 -6.43 1.69
CA ARG A 208 21.85 -5.65 2.87
C ARG A 208 23.08 -5.32 3.69
N TRP A 209 23.11 -4.09 4.18
CA TRP A 209 24.11 -3.65 5.13
C TRP A 209 23.46 -2.93 6.29
N ALA A 210 23.99 -3.17 7.49
CA ALA A 210 23.69 -2.42 8.69
C ALA A 210 24.86 -1.51 9.03
N ARG A 211 24.57 -0.34 9.58
CA ARG A 211 25.63 0.54 10.08
C ARG A 211 26.32 -0.11 11.29
N ARG A 212 27.65 -0.03 11.33
CA ARG A 212 28.43 -0.52 12.46
C ARG A 212 28.00 0.18 13.75
N GLY A 213 27.62 -0.60 14.77
CA GLY A 213 27.19 -0.07 16.06
C GLY A 213 25.76 0.47 16.10
N ALA A 214 24.97 0.32 15.03
CA ALA A 214 23.56 0.67 15.08
C ALA A 214 22.80 -0.28 16.04
N PRO A 215 21.84 0.25 16.83
CA PRO A 215 21.03 -0.57 17.71
C PRO A 215 20.21 -1.59 16.92
N ALA A 216 20.04 -2.77 17.50
CA ALA A 216 19.07 -3.74 17.02
C ALA A 216 17.66 -3.24 17.43
N HIS A 217 16.89 -2.80 16.44
CA HIS A 217 15.42 -2.69 16.43
C HIS A 217 14.77 -1.32 16.68
N GLY A 218 13.62 -1.19 15.98
CA GLY A 218 12.50 -0.27 16.14
C GLY A 218 11.47 -0.62 15.05
N ALA A 219 10.19 -0.75 15.38
CA ALA A 219 9.13 -0.78 14.38
C ALA A 219 8.97 0.62 13.76
N GLY A 220 8.54 0.73 12.50
CA GLY A 220 8.24 2.04 11.88
C GLY A 220 9.39 2.74 11.15
N LEU A 221 10.37 2.00 10.60
CA LEU A 221 11.43 2.59 9.79
C LEU A 221 10.86 3.31 8.56
N ALA A 222 11.17 4.61 8.44
CA ALA A 222 10.96 5.38 7.23
C ALA A 222 11.95 4.91 6.16
N LYS A 223 11.46 4.64 4.95
CA LYS A 223 12.27 4.15 3.83
C LYS A 223 12.43 5.25 2.81
N LEU A 224 13.68 5.60 2.50
CA LEU A 224 14.01 6.39 1.33
C LEU A 224 14.27 5.44 0.16
N TYR A 225 13.63 5.70 -0.96
CA TYR A 225 13.86 5.03 -2.23
C TYR A 225 14.69 5.93 -3.14
N VAL A 226 15.79 5.40 -3.66
CA VAL A 226 16.66 6.06 -4.65
C VAL A 226 16.41 5.41 -6.02
N SER A 227 15.64 6.08 -6.87
CA SER A 227 15.05 5.50 -8.07
C SER A 227 15.76 5.88 -9.37
N VAL A 228 17.04 5.50 -9.46
CA VAL A 228 17.81 5.65 -10.69
C VAL A 228 17.52 4.52 -11.69
N VAL A 229 17.77 4.73 -12.97
CA VAL A 229 17.80 3.65 -13.98
C VAL A 229 18.91 2.64 -13.64
N CYS A 230 18.76 1.39 -14.10
CA CYS A 230 19.70 0.32 -13.75
C CYS A 230 21.16 0.63 -14.18
N ALA A 231 21.37 1.41 -15.24
CA ALA A 231 22.70 1.83 -15.69
C ALA A 231 23.46 2.67 -14.64
N ASP A 232 22.75 3.45 -13.82
CA ASP A 232 23.35 4.38 -12.88
C ASP A 232 23.39 3.85 -11.44
N VAL A 233 22.87 2.65 -11.19
CA VAL A 233 22.70 2.10 -9.82
C VAL A 233 24.03 1.94 -9.07
N GLY A 234 25.13 1.58 -9.74
CA GLY A 234 26.44 1.46 -9.10
C GLY A 234 27.00 2.80 -8.63
N SER A 235 26.90 3.83 -9.47
CA SER A 235 27.29 5.21 -9.12
C SER A 235 26.41 5.76 -7.99
N ALA A 236 25.09 5.59 -8.11
CA ALA A 236 24.14 6.04 -7.10
C ALA A 236 24.38 5.32 -5.76
N LEU A 237 24.63 4.01 -5.75
CA LEU A 237 24.94 3.24 -4.55
C LEU A 237 26.18 3.79 -3.84
N ARG A 238 27.25 4.08 -4.58
CA ARG A 238 28.50 4.62 -4.01
C ARG A 238 28.27 5.95 -3.31
N VAL A 239 27.62 6.89 -3.99
CA VAL A 239 27.28 8.22 -3.44
C VAL A 239 26.38 8.07 -2.23
N THR A 240 25.29 7.30 -2.36
CA THR A 240 24.31 7.06 -1.29
C THR A 240 24.98 6.45 -0.06
N ALA A 241 25.82 5.43 -0.22
CA ALA A 241 26.48 4.75 0.88
C ALA A 241 27.53 5.62 1.60
N ALA A 242 28.25 6.45 0.85
CA ALA A 242 29.23 7.38 1.41
C ALA A 242 28.55 8.48 2.23
N LEU A 243 27.48 9.09 1.68
CA LEU A 243 26.71 10.10 2.42
C LEU A 243 26.01 9.47 3.63
N ALA A 244 25.42 8.28 3.47
CA ALA A 244 24.68 7.62 4.54
C ALA A 244 25.58 7.23 5.72
N ALA A 245 26.87 6.97 5.47
CA ALA A 245 27.85 6.69 6.52
C ALA A 245 28.05 7.86 7.49
N GLY A 246 27.83 9.11 7.03
CA GLY A 246 27.87 10.32 7.84
C GLY A 246 26.52 10.73 8.46
N SER A 247 25.44 9.99 8.19
CA SER A 247 24.06 10.33 8.60
C SER A 247 23.57 9.47 9.77
N SER A 248 22.29 9.53 10.13
CA SER A 248 21.63 8.62 11.08
C SER A 248 21.08 7.33 10.43
N ALA A 249 21.31 7.11 9.13
CA ALA A 249 20.83 5.93 8.41
C ALA A 249 21.20 4.62 9.13
N ALA A 250 20.20 3.75 9.29
CA ALA A 250 20.35 2.49 10.02
C ALA A 250 20.74 1.33 9.09
N PHE A 251 20.06 1.25 7.94
CA PHE A 251 20.23 0.17 6.97
C PHE A 251 20.32 0.70 5.55
N LEU A 252 21.08 -0.01 4.72
CA LEU A 252 21.19 0.20 3.29
C LEU A 252 20.86 -1.11 2.59
N LYS A 253 20.08 -1.04 1.50
CA LYS A 253 19.64 -2.21 0.74
C LYS A 253 19.70 -1.94 -0.74
N VAL A 254 20.24 -2.88 -1.51
CA VAL A 254 20.24 -2.83 -2.98
C VAL A 254 19.91 -4.20 -3.58
N GLY A 255 19.34 -4.23 -4.79
CA GLY A 255 19.12 -5.48 -5.51
C GLY A 255 20.41 -6.29 -5.68
N GLY A 256 20.33 -7.59 -5.40
CA GLY A 256 21.47 -8.52 -5.49
C GLY A 256 21.45 -9.42 -6.73
N ASP A 257 20.43 -9.30 -7.57
CA ASP A 257 20.26 -10.09 -8.80
C ASP A 257 19.64 -9.24 -9.92
N PRO A 258 19.60 -9.73 -11.18
CA PRO A 258 18.99 -9.00 -12.28
C PRO A 258 17.52 -8.63 -12.05
N ALA A 259 16.74 -9.53 -11.46
CA ALA A 259 15.31 -9.31 -11.25
C ALA A 259 15.07 -8.18 -10.24
N ALA A 260 15.92 -8.05 -9.23
CA ALA A 260 15.89 -7.01 -8.22
C ALA A 260 16.44 -5.68 -8.74
N LEU A 261 17.56 -5.71 -9.48
CA LEU A 261 18.20 -4.51 -10.02
C LEU A 261 17.44 -3.80 -11.14
N LEU A 262 16.48 -4.48 -11.77
CA LEU A 262 15.63 -3.86 -12.79
C LEU A 262 14.34 -3.24 -12.21
N ARG A 263 14.08 -3.43 -10.92
CA ARG A 263 12.90 -2.86 -10.24
C ARG A 263 13.05 -1.35 -10.03
N PRO A 264 11.94 -0.60 -9.95
CA PRO A 264 12.03 0.82 -9.62
C PRO A 264 12.59 1.08 -8.21
N ASP A 265 12.28 0.21 -7.24
CA ASP A 265 12.72 0.27 -5.84
C ASP A 265 13.97 -0.58 -5.58
N LYS A 266 15.01 -0.42 -6.39
CA LYS A 266 16.21 -1.27 -6.33
C LYS A 266 17.24 -0.84 -5.29
N LEU A 267 17.17 0.39 -4.76
CA LEU A 267 18.11 0.97 -3.79
C LEU A 267 17.31 1.72 -2.72
N MET A 268 17.52 1.37 -1.45
CA MET A 268 16.82 1.95 -0.31
C MET A 268 17.73 2.23 0.86
N VAL A 269 17.42 3.31 1.58
CA VAL A 269 18.03 3.69 2.87
C VAL A 269 16.94 3.77 3.92
N TYR A 270 17.23 3.31 5.13
CA TYR A 270 16.27 3.21 6.22
C TYR A 270 16.64 4.16 7.36
N PHE A 271 15.65 4.88 7.87
CA PHE A 271 15.77 5.86 8.95
C PHE A 271 14.74 5.57 10.04
N TRP A 272 15.07 5.94 11.28
CA TRP A 272 14.17 5.79 12.42
C TRP A 272 13.07 6.85 12.47
N ASN A 273 13.28 7.99 11.84
CA ASN A 273 12.33 9.09 11.77
C ASN A 273 12.35 9.73 10.37
N LEU A 274 11.32 10.52 10.08
CA LEU A 274 11.11 11.14 8.78
C LEU A 274 11.98 12.39 8.57
N ASP A 275 12.36 13.09 9.64
CA ASP A 275 13.14 14.33 9.55
C ASP A 275 14.58 14.04 9.10
N ASP A 276 15.22 13.05 9.71
CA ASP A 276 16.54 12.55 9.29
C ASP A 276 16.53 12.09 7.82
N LEU A 277 15.45 11.42 7.41
CA LEU A 277 15.26 10.98 6.04
C LEU A 277 15.19 12.18 5.09
N ARG A 278 14.44 13.22 5.45
CA ARG A 278 14.26 14.43 4.64
C ARG A 278 15.57 15.22 4.53
N GLU A 279 16.30 15.39 5.64
CA GLU A 279 17.62 16.03 5.64
C GLU A 279 18.59 15.27 4.72
N PHE A 280 18.65 13.95 4.87
CA PHE A 280 19.49 13.11 4.03
C PHE A 280 19.08 13.17 2.55
N ALA A 281 17.78 13.15 2.24
CA ALA A 281 17.28 13.25 0.88
C ALA A 281 17.65 14.60 0.23
N CYS A 282 17.60 15.70 0.99
CA CYS A 282 18.02 17.02 0.52
C CYS A 282 19.50 17.02 0.11
N ALA A 283 20.38 16.50 0.98
CA ALA A 283 21.80 16.39 0.68
C ALA A 283 22.08 15.44 -0.50
N LEU A 284 21.36 14.32 -0.59
CA LEU A 284 21.55 13.33 -1.65
C LEU A 284 21.09 13.83 -3.02
N SER A 285 20.06 14.67 -3.08
CA SER A 285 19.48 15.15 -4.35
C SER A 285 20.49 15.88 -5.23
N GLY A 286 21.35 16.72 -4.64
CA GLY A 286 22.40 17.43 -5.38
C GLY A 286 23.48 16.49 -5.94
N GLU A 287 23.87 15.48 -5.16
CA GLU A 287 24.92 14.53 -5.52
C GLU A 287 24.49 13.54 -6.62
N LEU A 288 23.19 13.32 -6.78
CA LEU A 288 22.64 12.44 -7.80
C LEU A 288 22.16 13.20 -9.05
N ALA A 289 22.42 14.51 -9.13
CA ALA A 289 22.06 15.32 -10.29
C ALA A 289 22.68 14.73 -11.57
N GLY A 290 21.83 14.50 -12.58
CA GLY A 290 22.24 13.92 -13.87
C GLY A 290 22.09 12.40 -13.98
N CYS A 291 21.80 11.68 -12.89
CA CYS A 291 21.39 10.28 -12.99
C CYS A 291 20.03 10.15 -13.72
N GLY A 292 19.89 9.12 -14.54
CA GLY A 292 18.61 8.79 -15.17
C GLY A 292 17.59 8.35 -14.12
N VAL A 293 16.38 8.88 -14.20
CA VAL A 293 15.31 8.61 -13.21
C VAL A 293 14.34 7.54 -13.72
N GLN A 294 14.09 6.52 -12.91
CA GLN A 294 13.08 5.48 -13.15
C GLN A 294 11.75 5.80 -12.45
N GLY A 295 11.80 6.25 -11.19
CA GLY A 295 10.63 6.54 -10.35
C GLY A 295 10.01 5.29 -9.71
N VAL A 296 9.59 5.40 -8.45
CA VAL A 296 8.91 4.32 -7.70
C VAL A 296 7.43 4.62 -7.58
N PRO A 297 6.53 3.90 -8.27
CA PRO A 297 5.09 4.04 -8.05
C PRO A 297 4.71 3.67 -6.61
N PHE A 298 3.67 4.33 -6.11
CA PHE A 298 3.07 4.12 -4.80
C PHE A 298 3.96 4.53 -3.62
N THR A 299 4.75 5.58 -3.79
CA THR A 299 5.59 6.20 -2.75
C THR A 299 5.43 7.72 -2.80
N ALA A 300 5.77 8.40 -1.71
CA ALA A 300 5.64 9.84 -1.60
C ALA A 300 6.89 10.57 -2.12
N GLU A 301 6.71 11.52 -3.03
CA GLU A 301 7.80 12.21 -3.72
C GLU A 301 8.48 13.27 -2.83
N LEU A 302 9.81 13.42 -2.93
CA LEU A 302 10.58 14.42 -2.17
C LEU A 302 11.18 15.55 -3.02
N ALA A 303 11.59 15.24 -4.27
CA ALA A 303 12.36 16.17 -5.11
C ALA A 303 11.64 16.60 -6.41
N GLY A 304 10.39 16.17 -6.62
CA GLY A 304 9.55 16.56 -7.77
C GLY A 304 9.93 15.98 -9.14
N ASP A 305 11.10 15.36 -9.26
CA ASP A 305 11.62 14.74 -10.48
C ASP A 305 11.47 13.21 -10.54
N GLY A 306 10.98 12.60 -9.45
CA GLY A 306 10.82 11.17 -9.20
C GLY A 306 12.09 10.41 -8.80
N LEU A 307 13.22 11.08 -8.59
CA LEU A 307 14.48 10.42 -8.21
C LEU A 307 14.43 9.90 -6.78
N LEU A 308 13.94 10.72 -5.86
CA LEU A 308 13.83 10.42 -4.44
C LEU A 308 12.37 10.40 -4.02
N SER A 309 11.99 9.33 -3.34
CA SER A 309 10.65 9.17 -2.76
C SER A 309 10.73 8.35 -1.48
N TRP A 310 9.69 8.35 -0.67
CA TRP A 310 9.67 7.66 0.61
C TRP A 310 8.39 6.86 0.85
N GLY A 311 8.46 5.96 1.82
CA GLY A 311 7.31 5.24 2.35
C GLY A 311 7.56 4.79 3.78
N MET A 312 6.49 4.60 4.53
CA MET A 312 6.54 4.06 5.88
C MET A 312 5.67 2.83 5.89
N ASP A 313 6.21 1.70 6.35
CA ASP A 313 5.40 0.49 6.44
C ASP A 313 4.25 0.73 7.42
N PRO A 314 3.04 0.22 7.12
CA PRO A 314 1.94 0.28 8.07
C PRO A 314 2.38 -0.39 9.39
N PRO A 315 1.89 0.10 10.54
CA PRO A 315 2.14 -0.59 11.80
C PRO A 315 1.68 -2.05 11.66
N PRO A 316 2.40 -3.00 12.28
CA PRO A 316 1.97 -4.39 12.26
C PRO A 316 0.55 -4.46 12.83
N ASP A 317 -0.35 -5.07 12.06
CA ASP A 317 -1.71 -5.32 12.54
C ASP A 317 -1.63 -6.44 13.59
N GLU A 318 -1.78 -6.08 14.87
CA GLU A 318 -1.69 -7.02 16.00
C GLU A 318 -2.75 -8.13 15.95
N SER A 319 -3.82 -7.91 15.17
CA SER A 319 -4.91 -8.86 14.93
C SER A 319 -4.60 -9.88 13.83
N VAL A 320 -3.57 -9.63 13.01
CA VAL A 320 -3.14 -10.55 11.94
C VAL A 320 -1.98 -11.43 12.44
N PRO A 321 -2.05 -12.76 12.24
CA PRO A 321 -0.94 -13.63 12.62
C PRO A 321 0.39 -13.19 11.97
N ALA A 322 1.48 -13.11 12.74
CA ALA A 322 2.78 -12.60 12.27
C ALA A 322 3.35 -13.31 11.01
N TRP A 323 2.91 -14.53 10.71
CA TRP A 323 3.29 -15.29 9.52
C TRP A 323 2.55 -14.86 8.22
N LEU A 324 1.44 -14.12 8.33
CA LEU A 324 0.85 -13.35 7.22
C LEU A 324 1.68 -12.09 6.89
N GLY A 325 2.69 -11.79 7.70
CA GLY A 325 3.83 -10.95 7.35
C GLY A 325 3.64 -9.46 7.57
N GLN A 326 4.71 -8.79 7.98
CA GLN A 326 4.82 -7.34 7.93
C GLN A 326 4.92 -6.92 6.45
N GLU A 327 3.84 -6.38 5.90
CA GLU A 327 3.82 -5.93 4.50
C GLU A 327 4.68 -4.67 4.34
N SER A 328 5.47 -4.59 3.27
CA SER A 328 6.06 -3.31 2.88
C SER A 328 4.96 -2.36 2.42
N TRP A 329 5.09 -1.05 2.69
CA TRP A 329 4.18 0.01 2.22
C TRP A 329 3.63 -0.21 0.81
N ARG A 330 4.52 -0.39 -0.18
CA ARG A 330 4.11 -0.61 -1.57
C ARG A 330 3.28 -1.87 -1.77
N LEU A 331 3.63 -2.97 -1.08
CA LEU A 331 2.88 -4.23 -1.19
C LEU A 331 1.48 -4.09 -0.57
N TRP A 332 1.39 -3.42 0.58
CA TRP A 332 0.14 -3.11 1.25
C TRP A 332 -0.80 -2.30 0.34
N ILE A 333 -0.25 -1.27 -0.35
CA ILE A 333 -0.99 -0.48 -1.33
C ILE A 333 -1.46 -1.36 -2.50
N THR A 334 -0.55 -2.14 -3.11
CA THR A 334 -0.89 -2.88 -4.33
C THR A 334 -1.88 -4.01 -4.06
N ASN A 335 -1.86 -4.60 -2.87
CA ASN A 335 -2.87 -5.57 -2.45
C ASN A 335 -4.27 -4.94 -2.39
N ARG A 336 -4.40 -3.76 -1.77
CA ARG A 336 -5.68 -3.03 -1.68
C ARG A 336 -6.19 -2.56 -3.03
N LEU A 337 -5.32 -1.97 -3.84
CA LEU A 337 -5.66 -1.58 -5.20
C LEU A 337 -6.13 -2.77 -6.04
N ALA A 338 -5.46 -3.92 -5.94
CA ALA A 338 -5.84 -5.11 -6.68
C ALA A 338 -7.22 -5.66 -6.26
N VAL A 339 -7.53 -5.66 -4.96
CA VAL A 339 -8.85 -6.03 -4.45
C VAL A 339 -9.91 -5.08 -5.02
N ALA A 340 -9.69 -3.78 -4.91
CA ALA A 340 -10.66 -2.77 -5.34
C ALA A 340 -10.88 -2.79 -6.86
N LEU A 341 -9.81 -2.88 -7.66
CA LEU A 341 -9.90 -3.00 -9.12
C LEU A 341 -10.66 -4.26 -9.57
N THR A 342 -10.41 -5.39 -8.91
CA THR A 342 -11.09 -6.66 -9.22
C THR A 342 -12.58 -6.58 -8.88
N GLY A 343 -12.92 -6.00 -7.72
CA GLY A 343 -14.30 -5.80 -7.28
C GLY A 343 -15.07 -4.79 -8.17
N ALA A 344 -14.37 -3.81 -8.74
CA ALA A 344 -14.94 -2.74 -9.54
C ALA A 344 -14.93 -2.98 -11.05
N ARG A 345 -14.58 -4.17 -11.55
CA ARG A 345 -14.38 -4.42 -12.99
C ARG A 345 -15.58 -4.03 -13.88
N ALA A 346 -16.80 -4.06 -13.36
CA ALA A 346 -18.01 -3.69 -14.11
C ALA A 346 -18.37 -2.19 -14.03
N ALA A 347 -17.65 -1.40 -13.22
CA ALA A 347 -17.82 0.04 -13.17
C ALA A 347 -17.25 0.71 -14.43
N ALA A 348 -17.73 1.93 -14.73
CA ALA A 348 -17.21 2.73 -15.84
C ALA A 348 -15.72 3.10 -15.64
N GLU A 349 -15.35 3.48 -14.42
CA GLU A 349 -13.97 3.89 -14.07
C GLU A 349 -13.46 3.14 -12.83
N PRO A 350 -13.13 1.83 -12.94
CA PRO A 350 -12.64 1.01 -11.82
C PRO A 350 -11.43 1.61 -11.08
N TRP A 351 -10.54 2.30 -11.81
CA TRP A 351 -9.36 2.93 -11.21
C TRP A 351 -9.72 4.09 -10.27
N LEU A 352 -10.77 4.88 -10.57
CA LEU A 352 -11.22 5.95 -9.67
C LEU A 352 -11.78 5.37 -8.38
N PHE A 353 -12.63 4.34 -8.49
CA PHE A 353 -13.13 3.59 -7.33
C PHE A 353 -11.97 3.07 -6.46
N ALA A 354 -10.95 2.47 -7.09
CA ALA A 354 -9.80 1.94 -6.36
C ALA A 354 -9.01 3.03 -5.61
N LEU A 355 -8.83 4.20 -6.21
CA LEU A 355 -8.16 5.33 -5.55
C LEU A 355 -8.99 5.89 -4.39
N ASP A 356 -10.30 6.05 -4.55
CA ASP A 356 -11.17 6.52 -3.47
C ASP A 356 -11.27 5.53 -2.33
N ARG A 357 -11.35 4.23 -2.64
CA ARG A 357 -11.33 3.18 -1.62
C ARG A 357 -10.04 3.19 -0.81
N LEU A 358 -8.90 3.45 -1.47
CA LEU A 358 -7.60 3.57 -0.82
C LEU A 358 -7.50 4.85 0.04
N ARG A 359 -8.16 5.95 -0.35
CA ARG A 359 -8.25 7.16 0.49
C ARG A 359 -8.96 6.89 1.82
N LEU A 360 -10.01 6.09 1.81
CA LEU A 360 -10.70 5.66 3.03
C LEU A 360 -9.85 4.75 3.92
N ASP A 361 -8.83 4.10 3.36
CA ASP A 361 -7.82 3.35 4.14
C ASP A 361 -6.69 4.26 4.67
N GLY A 362 -6.88 5.59 4.65
CA GLY A 362 -5.94 6.53 5.22
C GLY A 362 -4.74 6.84 4.31
N VAL A 363 -4.90 6.80 2.99
CA VAL A 363 -3.84 7.21 2.04
C VAL A 363 -4.25 8.45 1.27
N ASP A 364 -3.42 9.50 1.30
CA ASP A 364 -3.55 10.58 0.34
C ASP A 364 -3.02 10.09 -1.01
N THR A 365 -3.90 9.82 -1.98
CA THR A 365 -3.48 9.33 -3.31
C THR A 365 -2.97 10.43 -4.25
N GLY A 366 -3.02 11.70 -3.84
CA GLY A 366 -2.36 12.80 -4.54
C GLY A 366 -0.85 12.82 -4.26
N SER A 367 -0.47 12.61 -3.00
CA SER A 367 0.92 12.62 -2.53
C SER A 367 1.50 11.25 -2.19
N TRP A 368 0.66 10.20 -2.14
CA TRP A 368 0.97 8.82 -1.73
C TRP A 368 1.56 8.69 -0.32
N THR A 369 1.16 9.58 0.59
CA THR A 369 1.48 9.52 2.02
C THR A 369 0.33 8.94 2.84
N PRO A 370 0.60 8.36 4.03
CA PRO A 370 -0.45 8.15 5.02
C PRO A 370 -1.12 9.48 5.40
N ILE A 371 -2.44 9.52 5.47
CA ILE A 371 -3.22 10.65 5.98
C ILE A 371 -2.84 10.84 7.46
N GLY A 372 -2.50 12.06 7.86
CA GLY A 372 -1.99 12.38 9.19
C GLY A 372 -0.45 12.40 9.30
N ALA A 373 0.29 11.82 8.36
CA ALA A 373 1.76 11.92 8.34
C ALA A 373 2.28 13.30 7.87
N GLY A 374 1.40 14.14 7.33
CA GLY A 374 1.72 15.47 6.79
C GLY A 374 1.53 16.66 7.74
N ALA A 375 1.06 16.45 8.97
CA ALA A 375 0.76 17.53 9.92
C ALA A 375 1.99 18.13 10.63
N ALA A 376 3.21 17.74 10.23
CA ALA A 376 4.45 18.43 10.55
C ALA A 376 5.01 19.05 9.25
N GLN A 377 4.45 20.21 8.88
CA GLN A 377 5.04 21.14 7.91
C GLN A 377 5.29 22.46 8.61
#